data_AF-I1SV62-F1
#
_entry.id   AF-I1SV62-F1
#
_cell.length_a   1.000
_cell.length_b   1.000
_cell.length_c   1.000
_cell.angle_alpha   90.00
_cell.angle_beta   90.00
_cell.angle_gamma   90.00
#
_symmetry.space_group_name_H-M   'P 1'
#
loop_
_entity.id
_entity.type
_entity.pdbx_description
1 polymer ?
#
loop_
_entity_poly.entity_id
_entity_poly.type
_entity_poly.pdbx_seq_one_letter_code
_entity_poly.pdbx_strand_id
1 'polypeptide(L)'
;MQLVVMAAVLAMAEARQGCSFGCHPTVVNISVESCAGPEVVRSTICAGQCYHEDPVYISDYDWPEQKTCNGDWSFEVKHTPGCPVGISYPVARNCKCAACNEDNMFCGRFLGDIPSCLSF
;
A
#
# COMPACT_ATOMS: atom_id res chain seq x y z
N MET A 1 3.53 25.90 38.06
CA MET A 1 4.45 25.76 36.90
C MET A 1 4.50 24.33 36.32
N GLN A 2 4.12 23.27 37.04
CA GLN A 2 4.12 21.88 36.49
C GLN A 2 2.92 21.54 35.58
N LEU A 3 1.74 22.11 35.83
CA LEU A 3 0.53 21.78 35.07
C LEU A 3 0.63 22.13 33.57
N VAL A 4 1.33 23.22 33.26
CA VAL A 4 1.53 23.69 31.88
C VAL A 4 2.44 22.73 31.10
N VAL A 5 3.41 22.11 31.78
CA VAL A 5 4.35 21.16 31.19
C VAL A 5 3.62 19.88 30.77
N MET A 6 2.70 19.38 31.61
CA MET A 6 1.93 18.15 31.29
C MET A 6 0.99 18.34 30.09
N ALA A 7 0.39 19.53 29.94
CA ALA A 7 -0.45 19.85 28.79
C ALA A 7 0.34 19.92 27.47
N ALA A 8 1.58 20.42 27.51
CA ALA A 8 2.44 20.47 26.33
C ALA A 8 2.92 19.08 25.88
N VAL A 9 3.12 18.14 26.82
CA VAL A 9 3.51 16.76 26.49
C VAL A 9 2.35 15.97 25.85
N LEU A 10 1.11 16.21 26.29
CA LEU A 10 -0.07 15.57 25.70
C LEU A 10 -0.37 16.04 24.27
N ALA A 11 0.02 17.27 23.91
CA ALA A 11 -0.17 17.80 22.56
C ALA A 11 0.81 17.22 21.51
N MET A 12 1.86 16.49 21.94
CA MET A 12 2.81 15.81 21.05
C MET A 12 2.46 14.34 20.82
N ALA A 13 1.35 13.85 21.38
CA ALA A 13 0.79 12.57 20.99
C ALA A 13 0.13 12.74 19.62
N GLU A 14 0.95 12.75 18.56
CA GLU A 14 0.47 12.47 17.22
C GLU A 14 -0.39 11.21 17.33
N ALA A 15 -1.66 11.31 16.91
CA ALA A 15 -2.50 10.15 16.72
C ALA A 15 -1.83 9.31 15.61
N ARG A 16 -0.93 8.41 16.03
CA ARG A 16 -0.30 7.46 15.13
C ARG A 16 -1.43 6.66 14.50
N GLN A 17 -1.46 6.64 13.17
CA GLN A 17 -2.41 5.84 12.41
C GLN A 17 -2.16 4.37 12.76
N GLY A 18 -2.92 3.83 13.72
CA GLY A 18 -2.82 2.45 14.15
C GLY A 18 -3.09 1.50 12.97
N CYS A 19 -2.51 0.29 13.03
CA CYS A 19 -2.84 -0.76 12.06
C CYS A 19 -4.37 -0.94 12.02
N SER A 20 -5.01 -0.62 10.90
CA SER A 20 -6.40 -1.03 10.70
C SER A 20 -6.40 -2.45 10.15
N PHE A 21 -7.22 -3.31 10.75
CA PHE A 21 -7.59 -4.57 10.12
C PHE A 21 -8.39 -4.23 8.85
N GLY A 22 -7.83 -4.53 7.68
CA GLY A 22 -8.51 -4.31 6.40
C GLY A 22 -7.60 -3.81 5.29
N CYS A 23 -7.75 -4.41 4.12
CA CYS A 23 -7.16 -3.96 2.87
C CYS A 23 -7.95 -2.80 2.28
N HIS A 24 -7.32 -1.64 2.05
CA HIS A 24 -7.98 -0.44 1.56
C HIS A 24 -7.05 0.39 0.65
N PRO A 25 -7.60 1.32 -0.15
CA PRO A 25 -6.78 2.24 -0.92
C PRO A 25 -5.99 3.18 0.00
N THR A 26 -4.67 3.24 -0.19
CA THR A 26 -3.75 4.10 0.55
C THR A 26 -3.05 5.05 -0.40
N VAL A 27 -3.10 6.35 -0.08
CA VAL A 27 -2.45 7.39 -0.87
C VAL A 27 -0.95 7.38 -0.61
N VAL A 28 -0.16 7.31 -1.68
CA VAL A 28 1.30 7.24 -1.63
C VAL A 28 1.92 8.12 -2.72
N ASN A 29 3.18 8.46 -2.52
CA ASN A 29 4.00 9.08 -3.55
C ASN A 29 4.88 8.00 -4.19
N ILE A 30 4.78 7.82 -5.50
CA ILE A 30 5.61 6.86 -6.25
C ILE A 30 6.53 7.61 -7.20
N SER A 31 7.73 7.06 -7.41
CA SER A 31 8.65 7.54 -8.43
C SER A 31 8.29 6.93 -9.78
N VAL A 32 8.23 7.75 -10.82
CA VAL A 32 8.01 7.35 -12.21
C VAL A 32 9.08 7.97 -13.09
N GLU A 33 9.49 7.27 -14.14
CA GLU A 33 10.56 7.75 -15.02
C GLU A 33 9.98 8.54 -16.20
N SER A 34 10.40 9.79 -16.38
CA SER A 34 10.08 10.62 -17.55
C SER A 34 11.27 10.71 -18.50
N CYS A 35 11.06 11.33 -19.67
CA CYS A 35 12.15 11.64 -20.59
C CYS A 35 13.14 12.68 -20.00
N ALA A 36 12.72 13.43 -18.99
CA ALA A 36 13.53 14.44 -18.30
C ALA A 36 14.16 13.91 -17.00
N GLY A 37 13.85 12.67 -16.59
CA GLY A 37 14.36 12.02 -15.38
C GLY A 37 13.25 11.53 -14.44
N PRO A 38 13.62 11.11 -13.22
CA PRO A 38 12.66 10.59 -12.24
C PRO A 38 11.77 11.71 -11.70
N GLU A 39 10.48 11.41 -11.58
CA GLU A 39 9.46 12.30 -11.06
C GLU A 39 8.59 11.62 -10.02
N VAL A 40 8.13 12.40 -9.05
CA VAL A 40 7.19 11.91 -8.05
C VAL A 40 5.76 12.19 -8.51
N VAL A 41 4.89 11.18 -8.38
CA VAL A 41 3.45 11.31 -8.59
C VAL A 41 2.69 10.81 -7.37
N ARG A 42 1.59 11.50 -7.06
CA ARG A 42 0.69 11.09 -5.99
C ARG A 42 -0.30 10.09 -6.58
N SER A 43 -0.24 8.86 -6.11
CA SER A 43 -1.11 7.77 -6.53
C SER A 43 -1.78 7.11 -5.32
N THR A 44 -2.59 6.09 -5.57
CA THR A 44 -3.22 5.25 -4.56
C THR A 44 -2.84 3.79 -4.83
N ILE A 45 -2.43 3.07 -3.79
CA ILE A 45 -2.11 1.63 -3.82
C ILE A 45 -3.06 0.87 -2.91
N CYS A 46 -3.08 -0.46 -3.00
CA CYS A 46 -3.74 -1.29 -1.98
C CYS A 46 -2.75 -1.65 -0.88
N ALA A 47 -3.07 -1.27 0.36
CA ALA A 47 -2.30 -1.64 1.54
C ALA A 47 -3.24 -1.97 2.71
N GLY A 48 -2.75 -2.81 3.62
CA GLY A 48 -3.48 -3.27 4.78
C GLY A 48 -3.27 -4.75 5.06
N GLN A 49 -3.95 -5.24 6.08
CA GLN A 49 -3.85 -6.63 6.52
C GLN A 49 -5.01 -7.47 5.98
N CYS A 50 -4.68 -8.66 5.52
CA CYS A 50 -5.63 -9.69 5.12
C CYS A 50 -5.54 -10.87 6.08
N TYR A 51 -6.70 -11.39 6.47
CA TYR A 51 -6.78 -12.56 7.32
C TYR A 51 -6.24 -13.79 6.59
N HIS A 52 -5.38 -14.53 7.27
CA HIS A 52 -4.86 -15.80 6.83
C HIS A 52 -4.72 -16.74 8.02
N GLU A 53 -5.04 -18.00 7.82
CA GLU A 53 -4.87 -19.07 8.79
C GLU A 53 -4.16 -20.24 8.13
N ASP A 54 -3.14 -20.77 8.80
CA ASP A 54 -2.52 -22.01 8.40
C ASP A 54 -3.48 -23.18 8.71
N PRO A 55 -3.70 -24.09 7.76
CA PRO A 55 -4.57 -25.24 7.98
C PRO A 55 -4.00 -26.16 9.09
N VAL A 56 -4.87 -26.64 9.97
CA VAL A 56 -4.48 -27.56 11.05
C VAL A 56 -4.04 -28.92 10.49
N TYR A 57 -4.71 -29.39 9.44
CA TYR A 57 -4.36 -30.63 8.75
C TYR A 57 -3.59 -30.31 7.48
N ILE A 58 -2.34 -30.78 7.41
CA ILE A 58 -1.49 -30.65 6.24
C ILE A 58 -1.83 -31.79 5.29
N SER A 59 -2.45 -31.45 4.16
CA SER A 59 -2.74 -32.37 3.06
C SER A 59 -1.97 -31.96 1.82
N ASP A 60 -1.65 -32.91 0.94
CA ASP A 60 -0.94 -32.60 -0.31
C ASP A 60 -1.86 -32.02 -1.40
N TYR A 61 -3.19 -32.01 -1.19
CA TYR A 61 -4.18 -31.71 -2.23
C TYR A 61 -5.04 -30.46 -1.96
N ASP A 62 -5.25 -30.09 -0.70
CA ASP A 62 -6.17 -29.01 -0.30
C ASP A 62 -5.44 -27.91 0.46
N TRP A 63 -4.43 -27.29 -0.18
CA TRP A 63 -3.83 -26.07 0.38
C TRP A 63 -4.79 -24.88 0.15
N PRO A 64 -5.25 -24.20 1.22
CA PRO A 64 -6.10 -23.04 1.06
C PRO A 64 -5.34 -21.92 0.34
N GLU A 65 -5.97 -21.33 -0.67
CA GLU A 65 -5.41 -20.21 -1.41
C GLU A 65 -5.17 -19.01 -0.47
N GLN A 66 -3.92 -18.55 -0.40
CA GLN A 66 -3.56 -17.39 0.40
C GLN A 66 -4.10 -16.11 -0.24
N LYS A 67 -4.78 -15.28 0.56
CA LYS A 67 -5.28 -13.98 0.11
C LYS A 67 -4.30 -12.88 0.49
N THR A 68 -3.99 -12.03 -0.47
CA THR A 68 -3.16 -10.84 -0.30
C THR A 68 -4.01 -9.57 -0.43
N CYS A 69 -3.49 -8.43 0.03
CA CYS A 69 -4.17 -7.16 -0.17
C CYS A 69 -3.99 -6.73 -1.63
N ASN A 70 -5.07 -6.82 -2.40
CA ASN A 70 -5.09 -6.57 -3.84
C ASN A 70 -6.29 -5.67 -4.19
N GLY A 71 -6.53 -5.36 -5.46
CA GLY A 71 -7.57 -4.44 -5.87
C GLY A 71 -7.79 -4.33 -7.35
N ASP A 72 -8.74 -3.45 -7.69
CA ASP A 72 -9.04 -3.08 -9.07
C ASP A 72 -8.18 -1.86 -9.43
N TRP A 73 -7.38 -1.98 -10.49
CA TRP A 73 -6.41 -0.99 -10.90
C TRP A 73 -6.85 -0.28 -12.18
N SER A 74 -6.52 1.00 -12.28
CA SER A 74 -6.59 1.77 -13.53
C SER A 74 -5.27 2.48 -13.78
N PHE A 75 -5.08 3.03 -14.96
CA PHE A 75 -3.89 3.82 -15.29
C PHE A 75 -4.28 5.28 -15.53
N GLU A 76 -3.49 6.18 -14.96
CA GLU A 76 -3.55 7.61 -15.25
C GLU A 76 -2.27 8.04 -15.97
N VAL A 77 -2.33 9.18 -16.68
CA VAL A 77 -1.22 9.68 -17.49
C VAL A 77 -0.75 11.03 -16.97
N LYS A 78 0.52 11.13 -16.60
CA LYS A 78 1.19 12.40 -16.29
C LYS A 78 1.91 12.92 -17.53
N HIS A 79 1.69 14.18 -17.85
CA HIS A 79 2.40 14.87 -18.93
C HIS A 79 3.48 15.76 -18.33
N THR A 80 4.74 15.47 -18.67
CA THR A 80 5.89 16.26 -18.26
C THR A 80 6.19 17.32 -19.33
N PRO A 81 6.35 18.61 -18.96
CA PRO A 81 6.75 19.64 -19.90
C PRO A 81 8.03 19.27 -20.65
N GLY A 82 7.98 19.34 -21.98
CA GLY A 82 9.12 18.97 -22.84
C GLY A 82 9.23 17.48 -23.17
N CYS A 83 8.43 16.60 -22.55
CA CYS A 83 8.36 15.20 -22.95
C CYS A 83 7.28 14.97 -24.03
N PRO A 84 7.62 14.25 -25.11
CA PRO A 84 6.67 14.00 -26.20
C PRO A 84 5.61 12.96 -25.86
N VAL A 85 5.86 12.11 -24.85
CA VAL A 85 4.98 11.02 -24.43
C VAL A 85 4.70 11.16 -22.94
N GLY A 86 3.42 11.02 -22.57
CA GLY A 86 2.99 11.00 -21.18
C GLY A 86 3.34 9.67 -20.49
N ILE A 87 3.57 9.73 -19.18
CA ILE A 87 3.94 8.59 -18.36
C ILE A 87 2.67 7.99 -17.76
N SER A 88 2.42 6.72 -18.04
CA SER A 88 1.30 5.99 -17.43
C SER A 88 1.71 5.43 -16.07
N TYR A 89 0.88 5.62 -15.05
CA TYR A 89 1.11 5.09 -13.71
C TYR A 89 -0.16 4.43 -13.14
N PRO A 90 -0.02 3.38 -12.32
CA PRO A 90 -1.16 2.64 -11.78
C PRO A 90 -1.81 3.41 -10.63
N VAL A 91 -3.14 3.32 -10.53
CA VAL A 91 -3.98 3.89 -9.47
C VAL A 91 -5.00 2.85 -9.02
N ALA A 92 -4.93 2.44 -7.75
CA ALA A 92 -5.91 1.57 -7.12
C ALA A 92 -7.25 2.32 -6.96
N ARG A 93 -8.34 1.73 -7.44
CA ARG A 93 -9.70 2.29 -7.32
C ARG A 93 -10.49 1.65 -6.20
N ASN A 94 -10.21 0.38 -5.93
CA ASN A 94 -10.86 -0.42 -4.91
C ASN A 94 -9.87 -1.48 -4.43
N CYS A 95 -9.92 -1.85 -3.15
CA CYS A 95 -9.02 -2.83 -2.57
C CYS A 95 -9.78 -3.88 -1.77
N LYS A 96 -9.31 -5.12 -1.81
CA LYS A 96 -9.91 -6.31 -1.21
C LYS A 96 -8.86 -7.38 -0.94
N CYS A 97 -9.15 -8.26 0.01
CA CYS A 97 -8.36 -9.47 0.20
C CYS A 97 -8.76 -10.52 -0.83
N ALA A 98 -7.86 -10.82 -1.77
CA ALA A 98 -8.09 -11.76 -2.85
C ALA A 98 -6.80 -12.52 -3.17
N ALA A 99 -6.91 -13.59 -3.96
CA ALA A 99 -5.74 -14.25 -4.53
C ALA A 99 -4.87 -13.24 -5.29
N CYS A 100 -3.55 -13.48 -5.28
CA CYS A 100 -2.66 -12.72 -6.12
C CYS A 100 -2.85 -13.14 -7.58
N ASN A 101 -3.00 -12.16 -8.49
CA ASN A 101 -3.15 -12.43 -9.91
C ASN A 101 -1.78 -12.54 -10.58
N GLU A 102 -1.33 -13.76 -10.83
CA GLU A 102 -0.02 -14.03 -11.44
C GLU A 102 0.10 -13.54 -12.89
N ASP A 103 -1.01 -13.31 -13.60
CA ASP A 103 -0.98 -12.85 -15.00
C ASP A 103 -0.46 -11.42 -15.13
N ASN A 104 -0.69 -10.58 -14.11
CA ASN A 104 -0.39 -9.14 -14.17
C ASN A 104 0.23 -8.57 -12.89
N MET A 105 0.53 -9.40 -11.89
CA MET A 105 1.16 -8.97 -10.64
C MET A 105 2.32 -9.88 -10.26
N PHE A 106 3.31 -9.30 -9.58
CA PHE A 106 4.36 -10.06 -8.95
C PHE A 106 3.88 -10.61 -7.60
N CYS A 107 3.67 -11.93 -7.55
CA CYS A 107 3.20 -12.63 -6.36
C CYS A 107 4.37 -13.10 -5.49
N GLY A 108 4.91 -12.18 -4.70
CA GLY A 108 6.02 -12.46 -3.80
C GLY A 108 6.05 -11.49 -2.62
N ARG A 109 7.07 -11.62 -1.78
CA ARG A 109 7.31 -10.67 -0.70
C ARG A 109 7.72 -9.33 -1.30
N PHE A 110 7.00 -8.26 -0.94
CA PHE A 110 7.43 -6.90 -1.24
C PHE A 110 8.52 -6.48 -0.25
N LEU A 111 9.71 -6.18 -0.76
CA LEU A 111 10.89 -5.80 0.04
C LEU A 111 11.09 -4.29 0.16
N GLY A 112 10.21 -3.49 -0.45
CA GLY A 112 10.28 -2.03 -0.35
C GLY A 112 9.66 -1.51 0.95
N ASP A 113 10.04 -0.29 1.32
CA ASP A 113 9.44 0.43 2.43
C ASP A 113 8.04 0.93 2.05
N ILE A 114 7.01 0.12 2.31
CA ILE A 114 5.66 0.65 2.48
C ILE A 114 5.63 1.26 3.88
N PRO A 115 5.08 2.47 4.10
CA PRO A 115 4.91 3.00 5.46
C PRO A 115 4.16 1.95 6.28
N SER A 116 4.90 1.20 7.08
CA SER A 116 4.37 0.18 7.94
C SER A 116 3.74 0.92 9.11
N CYS A 117 2.51 0.54 9.43
CA CYS A 117 2.01 0.87 10.75
C CYS A 117 2.96 0.19 11.76
N LEU A 118 3.45 0.95 12.73
CA LEU A 118 4.26 0.40 13.80
C LEU A 118 3.46 -0.70 14.50
N SER A 119 4.01 -1.91 14.54
CA SER A 119 3.52 -2.98 15.41
C SER A 119 3.49 -2.44 16.84
N PHE A 120 2.32 -2.50 17.48
CA PHE A 120 2.21 -2.27 18.92
C PHE A 120 2.97 -3.35 19.69
#